data_AF-A0A962RP70-F1
#
_entry.id   AF-A0A962RP70-F1
#
_cell.length_a   1.000
_cell.length_b   1.000
_cell.length_c   1.000
_cell.angle_alpha   90.00
_cell.angle_beta   90.00
_cell.angle_gamma   90.00
#
_symmetry.space_group_name_H-M   'P 1'
#
loop_
_entity.id
_entity.type
_entity.pdbx_description
1 polymer ?
#
loop_
_entity_poly.entity_id
_entity_poly.type
_entity_poly.pdbx_seq_one_letter_code
_entity_poly.pdbx_strand_id
1 'polypeptide(L)'
;MFRMTLMAAATVAALGLTGCAGTQPSDVDALRDELQDREQEAARLRGTVDELQMSLKQKDEILASRGTGAAMPGGDLLPPDAKPGECYARVFMPPQYQDERETVVRREAARNVRVLPARYGTVSKQILVREASEQLNVVPARYEWVEEQVMVSEASERIEVIPARYETRTEQVLVQPAYTTWKKGRGPIEKIDEATGEIMCLVEVPAVYETVSTRVMVSEPSTRKIPVPAVYRTVKKRVMVEPPKTVKVDIPAEYKTVQVKEMVEAPREVVEEIPAEYQQITKRKLVREGRLEWRPILCETNTTRDVIIKLQQALRDKGYYKGPIDGIVGRQT
;
A
#
# COMPACT_ATOMS: atom_id res chain seq x y z
N MET A 1 21.96 13.68 36.25
CA MET A 1 21.43 13.64 34.87
C MET A 1 22.55 13.23 33.94
N PHE A 2 22.59 11.97 33.50
CA PHE A 2 22.97 11.55 32.15
C PHE A 2 22.69 10.05 32.00
N ARG A 3 22.26 9.69 30.79
CA ARG A 3 21.68 8.42 30.35
C ARG A 3 22.68 7.25 30.27
N MET A 4 22.08 6.06 30.04
CA MET A 4 22.47 5.03 29.05
C MET A 4 23.38 3.93 29.60
N THR A 5 22.95 2.66 29.65
CA THR A 5 23.06 1.61 28.60
C THR A 5 22.96 0.25 29.35
N LEU A 6 22.69 -0.96 28.83
CA LEU A 6 22.62 -1.56 27.49
C LEU A 6 21.85 -2.90 27.64
N MET A 7 21.05 -3.28 26.65
CA MET A 7 20.78 -4.70 26.37
C MET A 7 22.07 -5.36 25.89
N ALA A 8 22.28 -6.64 26.24
CA ALA A 8 23.17 -7.52 25.48
C ALA A 8 22.47 -8.85 25.24
N ALA A 9 22.03 -9.05 24.00
CA ALA A 9 21.72 -10.35 23.45
C ALA A 9 23.04 -11.12 23.22
N ALA A 10 23.04 -12.43 23.49
CA ALA A 10 24.05 -13.34 22.97
C ALA A 10 23.35 -14.56 22.37
N THR A 11 23.24 -14.52 21.04
CA THR A 11 22.84 -15.61 20.15
C THR A 11 23.78 -16.81 20.29
N VAL A 12 23.20 -17.99 20.43
CA VAL A 12 23.88 -19.29 20.33
C VAL A 12 24.20 -19.54 18.85
N ALA A 13 25.49 -19.66 18.53
CA ALA A 13 25.97 -20.31 17.31
C ALA A 13 26.59 -21.64 17.72
N ALA A 14 25.83 -22.73 17.56
CA ALA A 14 26.33 -24.09 17.68
C ALA A 14 26.89 -24.53 16.32
N LEU A 15 28.21 -24.69 16.23
CA LEU A 15 28.86 -25.50 15.21
C LEU A 15 29.39 -26.74 15.92
N GLY A 16 28.87 -27.89 15.49
CA GLY A 16 28.99 -29.15 16.20
C GLY A 16 30.25 -29.96 15.90
N LEU A 17 30.31 -31.02 16.71
CA LEU A 17 30.92 -32.33 16.53
C LEU A 17 32.44 -32.48 16.66
N THR A 18 32.75 -33.17 17.74
CA THR A 18 33.89 -34.03 18.05
C THR A 18 34.23 -35.04 16.95
N GLY A 19 35.53 -35.31 16.80
CA GLY A 19 36.04 -36.57 16.28
C GLY A 19 35.71 -37.78 17.18
N CYS A 20 35.74 -38.97 16.58
CA CYS A 20 35.40 -40.31 17.08
C CYS A 20 36.28 -40.76 18.30
N ALA A 21 36.04 -41.82 19.10
CA ALA A 21 35.35 -43.11 18.90
C ALA A 21 35.11 -43.90 20.24
N GLY A 22 34.02 -44.69 20.33
CA GLY A 22 33.99 -46.10 20.81
C GLY A 22 33.88 -46.48 22.31
N THR A 23 32.65 -46.72 22.81
CA THR A 23 32.33 -47.71 23.89
C THR A 23 30.95 -48.34 23.61
N GLN A 24 30.77 -49.63 23.92
CA GLN A 24 29.59 -50.42 23.50
C GLN A 24 28.32 -50.15 24.35
N PRO A 25 27.12 -50.38 23.80
CA PRO A 25 25.86 -49.82 24.33
C PRO A 25 25.30 -50.45 25.62
N SER A 26 25.63 -51.70 25.95
CA SER A 26 24.93 -52.45 27.02
C SER A 26 25.28 -52.04 28.46
N ASP A 27 26.47 -51.50 28.71
CA ASP A 27 26.89 -51.12 30.07
C ASP A 27 26.28 -49.78 30.53
N VAL A 28 25.92 -48.91 29.58
CA VAL A 28 25.32 -47.61 29.88
C VAL A 28 23.86 -47.78 30.32
N ASP A 29 23.17 -48.78 29.77
CA ASP A 29 21.76 -49.04 30.09
C ASP A 29 21.61 -49.66 31.50
N ALA A 30 22.50 -50.59 31.90
CA ALA A 30 22.46 -51.20 33.23
C ALA A 30 22.71 -50.18 34.37
N LEU A 31 23.64 -49.24 34.16
CA LEU A 31 23.90 -48.18 35.14
C LEU A 31 22.76 -47.16 35.23
N ARG A 32 21.99 -47.00 34.15
CA ARG A 32 20.85 -46.09 34.11
C ARG A 32 19.68 -46.65 34.93
N ASP A 33 19.42 -47.94 34.83
CA ASP A 33 18.36 -48.60 35.59
C ASP A 33 18.64 -48.58 37.10
N GLU A 34 19.89 -48.83 37.54
CA GLU A 34 20.23 -48.77 38.98
C GLU A 34 20.13 -47.34 39.55
N LEU A 35 20.44 -46.31 38.75
CA LEU A 35 20.25 -44.92 39.15
C LEU A 35 18.77 -44.58 39.35
N GLN A 36 17.89 -45.07 38.47
CA GLN A 36 16.45 -44.82 38.59
C GLN A 36 15.84 -45.49 39.83
N ASP A 37 16.27 -46.71 40.18
CA ASP A 37 15.76 -47.39 41.37
C ASP A 37 16.16 -46.66 42.67
N ARG A 38 17.39 -46.16 42.76
CA ARG A 38 17.87 -45.41 43.93
C ARG A 38 17.17 -44.07 44.08
N GLU A 39 16.84 -43.41 42.96
CA GLU A 39 16.06 -42.16 42.99
C GLU A 39 14.63 -42.40 43.50
N GLN A 40 14.00 -43.52 43.12
CA GLN A 40 12.66 -43.87 43.58
C GLN A 40 12.62 -44.19 45.09
N GLU A 41 13.63 -44.88 45.61
CA GLU A 41 13.71 -45.21 47.04
C GLU A 41 13.90 -43.94 47.90
N ALA A 42 14.75 -43.02 47.43
CA ALA A 42 14.95 -41.73 48.10
C ALA A 42 13.67 -40.87 48.13
N ALA A 43 12.84 -40.96 47.09
CA ALA A 43 11.55 -40.27 47.05
C ALA A 43 10.55 -40.83 48.07
N ARG A 44 10.50 -42.16 48.24
CA ARG A 44 9.60 -42.81 49.23
C ARG A 44 9.95 -42.43 50.66
N LEU A 45 11.24 -42.42 51.01
CA LEU A 45 11.68 -42.09 52.38
C LEU A 45 11.44 -40.62 52.75
N ARG A 46 11.45 -39.71 51.78
CA ARG A 46 11.12 -38.30 52.04
C ARG A 46 9.64 -38.12 52.39
N GLY A 47 8.74 -38.82 51.70
CA GLY A 47 7.30 -38.73 51.96
C GLY A 47 6.90 -39.18 53.38
N THR A 48 7.54 -40.21 53.94
CA THR A 48 7.21 -40.71 55.29
C THR A 48 7.69 -39.77 56.40
N VAL A 49 8.78 -39.04 56.19
CA VAL A 49 9.29 -38.05 57.15
C VAL A 49 8.33 -36.86 57.28
N ASP A 50 7.78 -36.40 56.15
CA ASP A 50 6.86 -35.25 56.13
C ASP A 50 5.53 -35.56 56.85
N GLU A 51 4.99 -36.76 56.64
CA GLU A 51 3.74 -37.20 57.28
C GLU A 51 3.86 -37.25 58.81
N LEU A 52 4.97 -37.79 59.33
CA LEU A 52 5.20 -37.88 60.78
C LEU A 52 5.31 -36.50 61.44
N GLN A 53 5.95 -35.55 60.76
CA GLN A 53 6.13 -34.19 61.28
C GLN A 53 4.80 -33.43 61.43
N MET A 54 3.84 -33.64 60.53
CA MET A 54 2.52 -33.00 60.64
C MET A 54 1.73 -33.52 61.85
N SER A 55 1.83 -34.82 62.16
CA SER A 55 1.10 -35.41 63.29
C SER A 55 1.57 -34.89 64.67
N LEU A 56 2.86 -34.54 64.79
CA LEU A 56 3.41 -34.00 66.03
C LEU A 56 2.91 -32.58 66.30
N LYS A 57 2.87 -31.72 65.27
CA LYS A 57 2.36 -30.35 65.41
C LYS A 57 0.91 -30.31 65.89
N GLN A 58 0.08 -31.22 65.38
CA GLN A 58 -1.33 -31.28 65.78
C GLN A 58 -1.52 -31.69 67.25
N LYS A 59 -0.62 -32.51 67.81
CA LYS A 59 -0.68 -32.88 69.23
C LYS A 59 -0.32 -31.72 70.16
N ASP A 60 0.60 -30.86 69.75
CA ASP A 60 1.06 -29.72 70.57
C ASP A 60 -0.02 -28.63 70.73
N GLU A 61 -0.82 -28.38 69.68
CA GLU A 61 -1.89 -27.38 69.73
C GLU A 61 -3.04 -27.76 70.69
N ILE A 62 -3.32 -29.06 70.83
CA ILE A 62 -4.41 -29.55 71.70
C ILE A 62 -4.06 -29.41 73.18
N LEU A 63 -2.77 -29.50 73.54
CA LEU A 63 -2.31 -29.33 74.92
C LEU A 63 -2.39 -27.88 75.41
N ALA A 64 -2.37 -26.90 74.50
CA ALA A 64 -2.27 -25.48 74.84
C ALA A 64 -3.59 -24.84 75.31
N SER A 65 -4.76 -25.42 75.02
CA SER A 65 -6.06 -24.72 75.16
C SER A 65 -6.81 -24.96 76.48
N ARG A 66 -6.32 -25.79 77.41
CA ARG A 66 -7.13 -26.29 78.54
C ARG A 66 -6.89 -25.66 79.90
N GLY A 67 -6.12 -24.58 80.04
CA GLY A 67 -5.80 -24.01 81.36
C GLY A 67 -6.05 -22.51 81.47
N THR A 68 -7.20 -22.09 82.02
CA THR A 68 -7.36 -21.11 83.14
C THR A 68 -8.76 -20.51 83.23
N GLY A 69 -9.42 -20.67 84.40
CA GLY A 69 -10.58 -19.91 84.85
C GLY A 69 -10.18 -18.99 86.02
N ALA A 70 -10.78 -17.80 86.09
CA ALA A 70 -10.37 -16.66 86.91
C ALA A 70 -10.78 -16.74 88.40
N ALA A 71 -9.91 -16.23 89.28
CA ALA A 71 -10.17 -15.92 90.69
C ALA A 71 -10.07 -14.40 90.92
N MET A 72 -11.01 -13.81 91.67
CA MET A 72 -11.05 -12.38 92.03
C MET A 72 -10.01 -12.05 93.13
N PRO A 73 -9.28 -10.91 93.08
CA PRO A 73 -8.30 -10.57 94.10
C PRO A 73 -8.91 -9.66 95.17
N GLY A 74 -8.99 -10.17 96.40
CA GLY A 74 -9.42 -9.42 97.57
C GLY A 74 -8.77 -9.99 98.83
N GLY A 75 -7.45 -9.84 98.94
CA GLY A 75 -6.69 -10.31 100.09
C GLY A 75 -5.44 -9.46 100.25
N ASP A 76 -5.50 -8.51 101.18
CA ASP A 76 -4.41 -7.99 102.03
C ASP A 76 -4.86 -6.63 102.60
N LEU A 77 -5.78 -6.69 103.56
CA LEU A 77 -6.35 -5.54 104.27
C LEU A 77 -5.33 -4.84 105.21
N LEU A 78 -4.16 -5.44 105.44
CA LEU A 78 -3.12 -4.93 106.34
C LEU A 78 -1.76 -4.85 105.61
N PRO A 79 -0.87 -3.89 105.95
CA PRO A 79 0.46 -3.77 105.34
C PRO A 79 1.31 -5.03 105.60
N PRO A 80 1.92 -5.63 104.57
CA PRO A 80 2.84 -6.73 104.76
C PRO A 80 4.10 -6.25 105.49
N ASP A 81 4.58 -7.04 106.46
CA ASP A 81 5.81 -6.81 107.24
C ASP A 81 5.88 -5.52 108.09
N ALA A 82 4.77 -5.10 108.73
CA ALA A 82 4.74 -3.93 109.59
C ALA A 82 5.57 -4.11 110.88
N LYS A 83 6.54 -3.21 111.12
CA LYS A 83 7.37 -3.18 112.33
C LYS A 83 6.85 -2.17 113.37
N PRO A 84 7.02 -2.43 114.68
CA PRO A 84 6.64 -1.49 115.73
C PRO A 84 7.34 -0.12 115.56
N GLY A 85 6.56 0.97 115.57
CA GLY A 85 7.07 2.33 115.40
C GLY A 85 7.15 2.85 113.96
N GLU A 86 6.85 2.01 112.95
CA GLU A 86 6.70 2.42 111.55
C GLU A 86 5.22 2.51 111.16
N CYS A 87 4.87 3.54 110.40
CA CYS A 87 3.51 3.75 109.95
C CYS A 87 3.43 3.52 108.44
N TYR A 88 2.31 2.98 107.98
CA TYR A 88 2.09 2.66 106.56
C TYR A 88 0.77 3.26 106.09
N ALA A 89 0.75 3.77 104.87
CA ALA A 89 -0.45 4.26 104.22
C ALA A 89 -0.71 3.50 102.92
N ARG A 90 -1.98 3.26 102.59
CA ARG A 90 -2.37 2.74 101.27
C ARG A 90 -2.24 3.88 100.28
N VAL A 91 -1.22 3.80 99.45
CA VAL A 91 -1.02 4.75 98.37
C VAL A 91 -1.50 4.11 97.08
N PHE A 92 -2.34 4.82 96.33
CA PHE A 92 -2.76 4.39 95.01
C PHE A 92 -1.61 4.60 94.02
N MET A 93 -1.07 3.50 93.51
CA MET A 93 -0.12 3.52 92.42
C MET A 93 -0.91 3.58 91.11
N PRO A 94 -0.76 4.64 90.31
CA PRO A 94 -1.54 4.80 89.09
C PRO A 94 -1.20 3.69 88.08
N PRO A 95 -2.15 3.30 87.20
CA PRO A 95 -1.92 2.32 86.16
C PRO A 95 -0.73 2.71 85.27
N GLN A 96 0.08 1.73 84.91
CA GLN A 96 1.16 1.91 83.96
C GLN A 96 0.68 1.50 82.58
N TYR A 97 0.76 2.45 81.66
CA TYR A 97 0.47 2.20 80.27
C TYR A 97 1.74 2.21 79.44
N GLN A 98 1.76 1.36 78.41
CA GLN A 98 2.78 1.37 77.39
C GLN A 98 2.12 1.71 76.05
N ASP A 99 2.78 2.60 75.33
CA ASP A 99 2.35 3.04 74.02
C ASP A 99 2.83 2.01 72.98
N GLU A 100 1.89 1.30 72.37
CA GLU A 100 2.14 0.32 71.30
C GLU A 100 1.80 0.96 69.95
N ARG A 101 2.72 0.86 68.98
CA ARG A 101 2.52 1.42 67.64
C ARG A 101 1.94 0.34 66.72
N GLU A 102 0.76 0.61 66.17
CA GLU A 102 0.09 -0.25 65.22
C GLU A 102 0.01 0.46 63.86
N THR A 103 0.42 -0.23 62.80
CA THR A 103 0.32 0.32 61.44
C THR A 103 -1.04 0.01 60.86
N VAL A 104 -1.86 1.04 60.71
CA VAL A 104 -3.18 0.92 60.09
C VAL A 104 -3.18 1.56 58.70
N VAL A 105 -3.99 1.01 57.80
CA VAL A 105 -4.19 1.57 56.47
C VAL A 105 -4.99 2.87 56.64
N ARG A 106 -4.35 4.00 56.35
CA ARG A 106 -4.99 5.32 56.39
C ARG A 106 -5.76 5.59 55.10
N ARG A 107 -5.22 5.12 53.97
CA ARG A 107 -5.84 5.20 52.65
C ARG A 107 -5.47 3.95 51.87
N GLU A 108 -6.48 3.26 51.35
CA GLU A 108 -6.28 2.07 50.53
C GLU A 108 -5.61 2.42 49.19
N ALA A 109 -4.96 1.43 48.59
CA ALA A 109 -4.38 1.59 47.27
C ALA A 109 -5.51 1.87 46.26
N ALA A 110 -5.32 2.89 45.43
CA ALA A 110 -6.29 3.29 44.43
C ALA A 110 -5.66 3.18 43.04
N ARG A 111 -6.52 2.99 42.04
CA ARG A 111 -6.11 3.08 40.63
C ARG A 111 -6.76 4.30 40.01
N ASN A 112 -5.96 5.16 39.41
CA ASN A 112 -6.46 6.24 38.58
C ASN A 112 -6.43 5.76 37.12
N VAL A 113 -7.60 5.62 36.52
CA VAL A 113 -7.73 5.19 35.11
C VAL A 113 -7.95 6.43 34.26
N ARG A 114 -6.94 6.78 33.48
CA ARG A 114 -7.04 7.88 32.51
C ARG A 114 -7.27 7.31 31.12
N VAL A 115 -8.42 7.61 30.55
CA VAL A 115 -8.73 7.26 29.16
C VAL A 115 -8.08 8.28 28.23
N LEU A 116 -7.14 7.84 27.40
CA LEU A 116 -6.61 8.63 26.30
C LEU A 116 -7.56 8.49 25.10
N PRO A 117 -8.06 9.60 24.53
CA PRO A 117 -9.03 9.55 23.44
C PRO A 117 -8.38 9.03 22.15
N ALA A 118 -9.23 8.49 21.27
CA ALA A 118 -8.82 8.08 19.93
C ALA A 118 -8.26 9.27 19.14
N ARG A 119 -7.17 9.06 18.40
CA ARG A 119 -6.62 10.07 17.50
C ARG A 119 -7.11 9.82 16.09
N TYR A 120 -7.71 10.85 15.51
CA TYR A 120 -8.16 10.87 14.13
C TYR A 120 -7.16 11.64 13.29
N GLY A 121 -6.70 11.02 12.22
CA GLY A 121 -5.85 11.64 11.21
C GLY A 121 -6.61 11.75 9.89
N THR A 122 -6.08 12.56 8.99
CA THR A 122 -6.58 12.62 7.62
C THR A 122 -5.70 11.74 6.75
N VAL A 123 -6.30 10.72 6.15
CA VAL A 123 -5.63 9.78 5.26
C VAL A 123 -6.09 10.06 3.83
N SER A 124 -5.14 10.22 2.93
CA SER A 124 -5.41 10.43 1.51
C SER A 124 -5.79 9.09 0.87
N LYS A 125 -7.05 8.94 0.46
CA LYS A 125 -7.54 7.77 -0.27
C LYS A 125 -7.86 8.16 -1.71
N GLN A 126 -7.32 7.40 -2.67
CA GLN A 126 -7.73 7.55 -4.06
C GLN A 126 -9.05 6.82 -4.28
N ILE A 127 -10.09 7.57 -4.64
CA ILE A 127 -11.38 7.02 -5.05
C ILE A 127 -11.50 7.10 -6.57
N LEU A 128 -11.98 6.02 -7.16
CA LEU A 128 -12.34 5.97 -8.57
C LEU A 128 -13.61 6.82 -8.76
N VAL A 129 -13.50 7.90 -9.53
CA VAL A 129 -14.62 8.81 -9.79
C VAL A 129 -15.27 8.52 -11.14
N ARG A 130 -14.45 8.10 -12.12
CA ARG A 130 -14.91 7.70 -13.44
C ARG A 130 -14.05 6.55 -13.93
N GLU A 131 -14.71 5.49 -14.39
CA GLU A 131 -14.04 4.34 -14.99
C GLU A 131 -13.39 4.71 -16.33
N ALA A 132 -12.38 3.95 -16.72
CA ALA A 132 -11.82 4.10 -18.06
C ALA A 132 -12.89 3.74 -19.10
N SER A 133 -12.98 4.53 -20.16
CA SER A 133 -13.96 4.31 -21.22
C SER A 133 -13.33 4.50 -22.59
N GLU A 134 -13.90 3.85 -23.61
CA GLU A 134 -13.44 3.96 -24.98
C GLU A 134 -14.38 4.87 -25.76
N GLN A 135 -13.84 5.93 -26.37
CA GLN A 135 -14.59 6.74 -27.33
C GLN A 135 -14.30 6.28 -28.74
N LEU A 136 -15.35 5.88 -29.47
CA LEU A 136 -15.26 5.48 -30.87
C LEU A 136 -15.50 6.69 -31.78
N ASN A 137 -14.44 7.16 -32.43
CA ASN A 137 -14.55 8.22 -33.43
C ASN A 137 -14.61 7.59 -34.83
N VAL A 138 -15.72 7.81 -35.53
CA VAL A 138 -15.92 7.30 -36.89
C VAL A 138 -15.30 8.29 -37.87
N VAL A 139 -14.22 7.87 -38.54
CA VAL A 139 -13.63 8.62 -39.66
C VAL A 139 -14.37 8.24 -40.93
N PRO A 140 -15.00 9.20 -41.63
CA PRO A 140 -15.78 8.93 -42.84
C PRO A 140 -14.88 8.51 -44.01
N ALA A 141 -15.48 7.82 -44.99
CA ALA A 141 -14.79 7.42 -46.22
C ALA A 141 -14.30 8.65 -47.01
N ARG A 142 -13.07 8.57 -47.55
CA ARG A 142 -12.52 9.62 -48.43
C ARG A 142 -12.83 9.28 -49.88
N TYR A 143 -13.30 10.28 -50.61
CA TYR A 143 -13.60 10.19 -52.03
C TYR A 143 -12.76 11.17 -52.82
N GLU A 144 -12.30 10.75 -53.99
CA GLU A 144 -11.51 11.58 -54.89
C GLU A 144 -12.12 11.57 -56.29
N TRP A 145 -12.00 12.69 -57.00
CA TRP A 145 -12.42 12.79 -58.39
C TRP A 145 -11.29 12.29 -59.28
N VAL A 146 -11.49 11.15 -59.90
CA VAL A 146 -10.57 10.60 -60.89
C VAL A 146 -11.11 10.94 -62.27
N GLU A 147 -10.23 11.48 -63.11
CA GLU A 147 -10.52 11.78 -64.51
C GLU A 147 -10.31 10.51 -65.34
N GLU A 148 -11.38 10.04 -65.98
CA GLU A 148 -11.36 8.88 -66.88
C GLU A 148 -11.68 9.36 -68.30
N GLN A 149 -10.79 9.07 -69.25
CA GLN A 149 -11.03 9.38 -70.65
C GLN A 149 -11.98 8.33 -71.24
N VAL A 150 -13.19 8.77 -71.55
CA VAL A 150 -14.19 7.93 -72.22
C VAL A 150 -14.22 8.33 -73.69
N MET A 151 -14.09 7.35 -74.58
CA MET A 151 -14.25 7.57 -76.02
C MET A 151 -15.72 7.88 -76.31
N VAL A 152 -15.99 9.05 -76.85
CA VAL A 152 -17.37 9.51 -77.12
C VAL A 152 -17.71 9.36 -78.60
N SER A 153 -16.72 9.46 -79.47
CA SER A 153 -16.86 9.13 -80.89
C SER A 153 -15.58 8.52 -81.44
N GLU A 154 -15.74 7.52 -82.30
CA GLU A 154 -14.64 6.88 -83.02
C GLU A 154 -14.07 7.77 -84.13
N ALA A 155 -12.89 7.43 -84.64
CA ALA A 155 -12.27 8.15 -85.76
C ALA A 155 -13.01 7.83 -87.08
N SER A 156 -13.16 8.83 -87.95
CA SER A 156 -13.87 8.70 -89.23
C SER A 156 -13.14 9.41 -90.37
N GLU A 157 -13.57 9.25 -91.62
CA GLU A 157 -12.94 9.89 -92.79
C GLU A 157 -13.95 10.77 -93.53
N ARG A 158 -13.52 11.97 -93.93
CA ARG A 158 -14.29 12.87 -94.80
C ARG A 158 -13.68 12.88 -96.20
N ILE A 159 -14.52 12.68 -97.21
CA ILE A 159 -14.09 12.68 -98.62
C ILE A 159 -14.35 14.05 -99.24
N GLU A 160 -13.32 14.65 -99.85
CA GLU A 160 -13.41 15.87 -100.63
C GLU A 160 -13.13 15.59 -102.11
N VAL A 161 -13.94 16.15 -103.01
CA VAL A 161 -13.86 15.91 -104.45
C VAL A 161 -13.16 17.08 -105.14
N ILE A 162 -12.05 16.80 -105.82
CA ILE A 162 -11.28 17.76 -106.60
C ILE A 162 -11.78 17.68 -108.05
N PRO A 163 -12.25 18.78 -108.67
CA PRO A 163 -12.82 18.75 -110.01
C PRO A 163 -11.76 18.61 -111.11
N ALA A 164 -12.19 18.13 -112.27
CA ALA A 164 -11.35 17.95 -113.45
C ALA A 164 -10.90 19.28 -114.08
N ARG A 165 -9.69 19.32 -114.64
CA ARG A 165 -9.13 20.48 -115.37
C ARG A 165 -9.03 20.17 -116.85
N TYR A 166 -9.31 21.16 -117.69
CA TYR A 166 -9.32 21.03 -119.15
C TYR A 166 -8.53 22.13 -119.85
N GLU A 167 -7.85 21.79 -120.94
CA GLU A 167 -7.04 22.69 -121.79
C GLU A 167 -7.37 22.47 -123.27
N THR A 168 -7.21 23.50 -124.12
CA THR A 168 -7.54 23.42 -125.55
C THR A 168 -6.28 23.22 -126.38
N ARG A 169 -6.26 22.21 -127.26
CA ARG A 169 -5.20 21.97 -128.25
C ARG A 169 -5.73 22.10 -129.67
N THR A 170 -4.90 22.61 -130.57
CA THR A 170 -5.19 22.76 -132.01
C THR A 170 -4.31 21.82 -132.82
N GLU A 171 -4.91 21.03 -133.71
CA GLU A 171 -4.22 20.10 -134.60
C GLU A 171 -4.68 20.31 -136.05
N GLN A 172 -3.75 20.20 -137.01
CA GLN A 172 -4.09 20.23 -138.44
C GLN A 172 -4.33 18.81 -138.94
N VAL A 173 -5.56 18.53 -139.35
CA VAL A 173 -5.97 17.22 -139.85
C VAL A 173 -6.02 17.26 -141.37
N LEU A 174 -5.44 16.24 -142.00
CA LEU A 174 -5.52 16.03 -143.44
C LEU A 174 -6.95 15.65 -143.82
N VAL A 175 -7.67 16.55 -144.46
CA VAL A 175 -9.07 16.33 -144.86
C VAL A 175 -9.12 15.46 -146.11
N GLN A 176 -8.18 15.67 -147.03
CA GLN A 176 -8.14 14.89 -148.27
C GLN A 176 -6.70 14.57 -148.65
N PRO A 177 -6.31 13.28 -148.72
CA PRO A 177 -4.96 12.89 -149.08
C PRO A 177 -4.67 13.15 -150.55
N ALA A 178 -3.39 13.29 -150.87
CA ALA A 178 -2.96 13.33 -152.25
C ALA A 178 -3.28 11.97 -152.89
N TYR A 179 -3.84 11.97 -154.10
CA TYR A 179 -4.20 10.73 -154.77
C TYR A 179 -3.90 10.79 -156.26
N THR A 180 -3.60 9.61 -156.79
CA THR A 180 -3.34 9.42 -158.20
C THR A 180 -4.56 8.88 -158.94
N THR A 181 -4.85 9.44 -160.11
CA THR A 181 -5.97 9.00 -160.96
C THR A 181 -5.48 8.63 -162.36
N TRP A 182 -6.06 7.58 -162.95
CA TRP A 182 -5.70 7.08 -164.26
C TRP A 182 -6.34 7.92 -165.37
N LYS A 183 -5.53 8.35 -166.33
CA LYS A 183 -5.93 9.04 -167.55
C LYS A 183 -5.43 8.24 -168.75
N LYS A 184 -6.23 8.09 -169.82
CA LYS A 184 -5.88 7.25 -171.00
C LYS A 184 -4.58 7.70 -171.67
N GLY A 185 -3.64 6.76 -171.86
CA GLY A 185 -2.33 6.98 -172.48
C GLY A 185 -2.32 6.58 -173.96
N ARG A 186 -1.55 7.28 -174.80
CA ARG A 186 -1.44 7.02 -176.26
C ARG A 186 -0.04 6.47 -176.61
N GLY A 187 0.06 5.40 -177.41
CA GLY A 187 1.32 4.77 -177.84
C GLY A 187 1.19 3.95 -179.15
N PRO A 188 2.28 3.56 -179.86
CA PRO A 188 2.26 3.16 -181.29
C PRO A 188 1.61 1.82 -181.66
N ILE A 189 1.28 0.95 -180.70
CA ILE A 189 0.41 -0.23 -180.91
C ILE A 189 -0.76 -0.04 -179.96
N GLU A 190 -1.93 0.33 -180.48
CA GLU A 190 -3.09 0.74 -179.67
C GLU A 190 -4.06 -0.41 -179.34
N LYS A 191 -3.92 -1.57 -180.01
CA LYS A 191 -4.67 -2.82 -179.72
C LYS A 191 -3.89 -4.03 -180.26
N ILE A 192 -3.70 -5.07 -179.44
CA ILE A 192 -2.95 -6.28 -179.83
C ILE A 192 -3.91 -7.45 -180.16
N ASP A 193 -5.01 -7.64 -179.43
CA ASP A 193 -6.15 -8.52 -179.80
C ASP A 193 -7.37 -8.27 -178.86
N GLU A 194 -8.47 -9.02 -179.06
CA GLU A 194 -9.71 -8.94 -178.25
C GLU A 194 -9.60 -9.62 -176.86
N ALA A 195 -8.44 -10.18 -176.52
CA ALA A 195 -8.13 -10.76 -175.20
C ALA A 195 -7.12 -9.91 -174.38
N THR A 196 -6.58 -8.79 -174.89
CA THR A 196 -5.56 -7.99 -174.17
C THR A 196 -5.63 -6.44 -174.36
N GLY A 197 -6.36 -5.75 -173.46
CA GLY A 197 -6.03 -4.48 -172.73
C GLY A 197 -5.71 -3.11 -173.42
N GLU A 198 -6.34 -2.02 -172.95
CA GLU A 198 -6.00 -0.59 -173.25
C GLU A 198 -4.95 0.01 -172.25
N ILE A 199 -4.09 0.94 -172.70
CA ILE A 199 -3.01 1.57 -171.89
C ILE A 199 -3.51 2.77 -171.05
N MET A 200 -3.16 2.81 -169.76
CA MET A 200 -3.52 3.85 -168.80
C MET A 200 -2.27 4.53 -168.19
N CYS A 201 -2.32 5.85 -167.93
CA CYS A 201 -1.27 6.63 -167.27
C CYS A 201 -1.76 7.24 -165.94
N LEU A 202 -0.94 7.23 -164.90
CA LEU A 202 -1.33 7.62 -163.54
C LEU A 202 -0.72 9.00 -163.15
N VAL A 203 -1.55 9.97 -162.71
CA VAL A 203 -1.10 11.32 -162.27
C VAL A 203 -1.70 11.72 -160.92
N GLU A 204 -0.92 12.46 -160.11
CA GLU A 204 -1.18 12.75 -158.68
C GLU A 204 -1.72 14.17 -158.40
N VAL A 205 -2.72 14.30 -157.52
CA VAL A 205 -3.30 15.56 -157.00
C VAL A 205 -2.89 15.73 -155.53
N PRO A 206 -2.45 16.91 -155.03
CA PRO A 206 -1.94 17.08 -153.67
C PRO A 206 -3.04 17.20 -152.60
N ALA A 207 -2.61 17.04 -151.35
CA ALA A 207 -3.47 16.89 -150.19
C ALA A 207 -3.91 18.22 -149.54
N VAL A 208 -5.10 18.27 -148.94
CA VAL A 208 -5.68 19.46 -148.26
C VAL A 208 -5.84 19.21 -146.76
N TYR A 209 -5.46 20.20 -145.93
CA TYR A 209 -5.50 20.14 -144.45
C TYR A 209 -6.39 21.25 -143.85
N GLU A 210 -7.04 20.97 -142.71
CA GLU A 210 -7.79 21.95 -141.89
C GLU A 210 -7.36 21.90 -140.41
N THR A 211 -7.32 23.05 -139.72
CA THR A 211 -7.07 23.13 -138.27
C THR A 211 -8.35 22.90 -137.46
N VAL A 212 -8.36 21.94 -136.54
CA VAL A 212 -9.44 21.72 -135.56
C VAL A 212 -8.91 21.94 -134.14
N SER A 213 -9.68 22.67 -133.31
CA SER A 213 -9.38 22.86 -131.88
C SER A 213 -10.25 21.96 -131.00
N THR A 214 -9.63 21.14 -130.15
CA THR A 214 -10.31 20.22 -129.23
C THR A 214 -9.88 20.50 -127.79
N ARG A 215 -10.86 20.54 -126.87
CA ARG A 215 -10.61 20.69 -125.43
C ARG A 215 -10.38 19.32 -124.81
N VAL A 216 -9.17 19.07 -124.32
CA VAL A 216 -8.75 17.81 -123.71
C VAL A 216 -8.68 17.97 -122.19
N MET A 217 -9.16 16.96 -121.45
CA MET A 217 -9.04 16.90 -119.99
C MET A 217 -7.59 16.61 -119.62
N VAL A 218 -7.00 17.49 -118.82
CA VAL A 218 -5.60 17.40 -118.40
C VAL A 218 -5.49 16.72 -117.04
N SER A 219 -6.53 16.76 -116.21
CA SER A 219 -6.58 16.04 -114.94
C SER A 219 -7.99 15.54 -114.64
N GLU A 220 -8.09 14.28 -114.25
CA GLU A 220 -9.35 13.62 -113.84
C GLU A 220 -9.83 14.11 -112.47
N PRO A 221 -11.14 14.02 -112.17
CA PRO A 221 -11.63 14.33 -110.85
C PRO A 221 -11.13 13.25 -109.88
N SER A 222 -10.46 13.67 -108.82
CA SER A 222 -9.94 12.78 -107.80
C SER A 222 -10.57 13.10 -106.46
N THR A 223 -10.61 12.11 -105.57
CA THR A 223 -11.08 12.34 -104.21
C THR A 223 -9.93 12.21 -103.23
N ARG A 224 -9.96 13.06 -102.20
CA ARG A 224 -9.00 13.00 -101.10
C ARG A 224 -9.75 12.69 -99.81
N LYS A 225 -9.27 11.70 -99.07
CA LYS A 225 -9.74 11.36 -97.72
C LYS A 225 -9.00 12.20 -96.70
N ILE A 226 -9.76 12.85 -95.82
CA ILE A 226 -9.26 13.64 -94.71
C ILE A 226 -9.65 12.90 -93.42
N PRO A 227 -8.69 12.40 -92.63
CA PRO A 227 -9.00 11.70 -91.38
C PRO A 227 -9.52 12.67 -90.33
N VAL A 228 -10.61 12.31 -89.68
CA VAL A 228 -11.20 12.98 -88.52
C VAL A 228 -10.88 12.13 -87.29
N PRO A 229 -10.12 12.66 -86.31
CA PRO A 229 -9.67 11.88 -85.15
C PRO A 229 -10.83 11.54 -84.21
N ALA A 230 -10.66 10.44 -83.45
CA ALA A 230 -11.58 10.07 -82.38
C ALA A 230 -11.64 11.15 -81.30
N VAL A 231 -12.84 11.40 -80.78
CA VAL A 231 -13.05 12.41 -79.74
C VAL A 231 -13.22 11.71 -78.40
N TYR A 232 -12.29 11.96 -77.50
CA TYR A 232 -12.36 11.54 -76.10
C TYR A 232 -12.94 12.68 -75.27
N ARG A 233 -13.77 12.34 -74.27
CA ARG A 233 -14.17 13.27 -73.23
C ARG A 233 -13.68 12.75 -71.88
N THR A 234 -13.09 13.64 -71.12
CA THR A 234 -12.71 13.35 -69.74
C THR A 234 -13.95 13.47 -68.86
N VAL A 235 -14.36 12.37 -68.23
CA VAL A 235 -15.45 12.37 -67.26
C VAL A 235 -14.85 12.24 -65.87
N LYS A 236 -15.30 13.09 -64.94
CA LYS A 236 -14.91 13.00 -63.53
C LYS A 236 -15.79 11.97 -62.85
N LYS A 237 -15.18 10.91 -62.33
CA LYS A 237 -15.86 9.89 -61.51
C LYS A 237 -15.36 9.97 -60.07
N ARG A 238 -16.29 9.95 -59.12
CA ARG A 238 -15.96 9.94 -57.70
C ARG A 238 -15.68 8.51 -57.24
N VAL A 239 -14.43 8.22 -56.91
CA VAL A 239 -14.00 6.89 -56.45
C VAL A 239 -13.67 6.95 -54.95
N MET A 240 -14.08 5.93 -54.21
CA MET A 240 -13.72 5.80 -52.79
C MET A 240 -12.25 5.38 -52.70
N VAL A 241 -11.42 6.28 -52.18
CA VAL A 241 -9.97 6.04 -52.04
C VAL A 241 -9.62 5.50 -50.66
N GLU A 242 -10.46 5.75 -49.66
CA GLU A 242 -10.27 5.22 -48.30
C GLU A 242 -11.62 4.86 -47.66
N PRO A 243 -11.79 3.61 -47.15
CA PRO A 243 -13.02 3.20 -46.47
C PRO A 243 -13.16 3.85 -45.08
N PRO A 244 -14.38 3.87 -44.50
CA PRO A 244 -14.57 4.43 -43.16
C PRO A 244 -13.84 3.58 -42.12
N LYS A 245 -13.23 4.23 -41.14
CA LYS A 245 -12.46 3.57 -40.07
C LYS A 245 -12.90 4.09 -38.72
N THR A 246 -12.95 3.20 -37.73
CA THR A 246 -13.18 3.56 -36.33
C THR A 246 -11.85 3.72 -35.63
N VAL A 247 -11.61 4.92 -35.09
CA VAL A 247 -10.46 5.19 -34.24
C VAL A 247 -10.93 5.13 -32.80
N LYS A 248 -10.33 4.22 -32.01
CA LYS A 248 -10.55 4.14 -30.57
C LYS A 248 -9.68 5.19 -29.87
N VAL A 249 -10.29 6.01 -29.03
CA VAL A 249 -9.59 6.92 -28.13
C VAL A 249 -9.86 6.47 -26.70
N ASP A 250 -8.81 6.03 -26.02
CA ASP A 250 -8.90 5.58 -24.64
C ASP A 250 -8.99 6.79 -23.71
N ILE A 251 -10.07 6.87 -22.94
CA ILE A 251 -10.27 7.87 -21.90
C ILE A 251 -9.85 7.22 -20.58
N PRO A 252 -8.75 7.66 -19.95
CA PRO A 252 -8.23 7.03 -18.73
C PRO A 252 -9.20 7.23 -17.56
N ALA A 253 -9.13 6.32 -16.59
CA ALA A 253 -9.89 6.42 -15.36
C ALA A 253 -9.48 7.66 -14.55
N GLU A 254 -10.47 8.40 -14.04
CA GLU A 254 -10.23 9.56 -13.20
C GLU A 254 -10.30 9.16 -11.72
N TYR A 255 -9.19 9.39 -11.01
CA TYR A 255 -9.09 9.21 -9.58
C TYR A 255 -9.09 10.56 -8.88
N LYS A 256 -9.87 10.69 -7.80
CA LYS A 256 -9.76 11.83 -6.88
C LYS A 256 -9.15 11.37 -5.58
N THR A 257 -8.19 12.13 -5.08
CA THR A 257 -7.68 11.93 -3.73
C THR A 257 -8.61 12.64 -2.77
N VAL A 258 -9.35 11.87 -1.98
CA VAL A 258 -10.19 12.38 -0.91
C VAL A 258 -9.47 12.19 0.41
N GLN A 259 -9.48 13.26 1.21
CA GLN A 259 -8.94 13.24 2.55
C GLN A 259 -10.03 12.69 3.48
N VAL A 260 -9.89 11.44 3.89
CA VAL A 260 -10.85 10.78 4.78
C VAL A 260 -10.33 10.88 6.21
N LYS A 261 -11.20 11.33 7.12
CA LYS A 261 -10.90 11.33 8.55
C LYS A 261 -11.03 9.89 9.06
N GLU A 262 -9.89 9.26 9.32
CA GLU A 262 -9.80 7.89 9.78
C GLU A 262 -9.18 7.84 11.18
N MET A 263 -9.59 6.85 11.97
CA MET A 263 -9.01 6.63 13.29
C MET A 263 -7.62 6.02 13.13
N VAL A 264 -6.59 6.80 13.46
CA VAL A 264 -5.19 6.40 13.33
C VAL A 264 -4.70 5.70 14.59
N GLU A 265 -5.23 6.09 15.76
CA GLU A 265 -4.92 5.46 17.04
C GLU A 265 -6.22 5.26 17.83
N ALA A 266 -6.48 4.03 18.25
CA ALA A 266 -7.63 3.67 19.07
C ALA A 266 -7.50 4.28 20.50
N PRO A 267 -8.62 4.49 21.22
CA PRO A 267 -8.55 4.97 22.60
C PRO A 267 -7.89 3.91 23.48
N ARG A 268 -7.09 4.35 24.45
CA ARG A 268 -6.40 3.44 25.38
C ARG A 268 -6.47 3.94 26.81
N GLU A 269 -6.50 3.00 27.73
CA GLU A 269 -6.53 3.28 29.16
C GLU A 269 -5.11 3.26 29.71
N VAL A 270 -4.75 4.33 30.40
CA VAL A 270 -3.51 4.41 31.19
C VAL A 270 -3.91 4.28 32.65
N VAL A 271 -3.45 3.21 33.29
CA VAL A 271 -3.71 2.94 34.70
C VAL A 271 -2.51 3.42 35.51
N GLU A 272 -2.73 4.41 36.36
CA GLU A 272 -1.74 4.89 37.33
C GLU A 272 -2.08 4.30 38.71
N GLU A 273 -1.13 3.56 39.29
CA GLU A 273 -1.29 2.95 40.61
C GLU A 273 -0.91 3.96 41.70
N ILE A 274 -1.84 4.22 42.62
CA ILE A 274 -1.64 5.05 43.81
C ILE A 274 -1.45 4.09 44.98
N PRO A 275 -0.24 4.06 45.61
CA PRO A 275 0.03 3.14 46.69
C PRO A 275 -0.79 3.48 47.94
N ALA A 276 -1.04 2.47 48.77
CA ALA A 276 -1.71 2.66 50.05
C ALA A 276 -0.86 3.52 51.00
N GLU A 277 -1.51 4.45 51.71
CA GLU A 277 -0.87 5.21 52.78
C GLU A 277 -1.12 4.53 54.11
N TYR A 278 -0.03 4.29 54.84
CA TYR A 278 -0.08 3.71 56.18
C TYR A 278 0.19 4.78 57.22
N GLN A 279 -0.50 4.68 58.36
CA GLN A 279 -0.23 5.52 59.51
C GLN A 279 -0.02 4.66 60.75
N GLN A 280 1.02 5.02 61.51
CA GLN A 280 1.26 4.44 62.83
C GLN A 280 0.34 5.15 63.82
N ILE A 281 -0.62 4.43 64.38
CA ILE A 281 -1.40 4.93 65.51
C ILE A 281 -0.78 4.39 66.79
N THR A 282 -0.70 5.24 67.80
CA THR A 282 -0.21 4.84 69.11
C THR A 282 -1.40 4.46 69.97
N LYS A 283 -1.51 3.17 70.29
CA LYS A 283 -2.53 2.65 71.18
C LYS A 283 -1.93 2.51 72.57
N ARG A 284 -2.60 3.10 73.55
CA ARG A 284 -2.21 2.99 74.93
C ARG A 284 -2.66 1.63 75.48
N LYS A 285 -1.73 0.71 75.62
CA LYS A 285 -1.98 -0.61 76.18
C LYS A 285 -1.74 -0.58 77.69
N LEU A 286 -2.74 -1.02 78.45
CA LEU A 286 -2.62 -1.17 79.89
C LEU A 286 -1.66 -2.33 80.17
N VAL A 287 -0.48 -2.03 80.71
CA VAL A 287 0.54 -3.05 81.04
C VAL A 287 0.41 -3.48 82.49
N ARG A 288 0.11 -2.53 83.38
CA ARG A 288 -0.22 -2.81 84.77
C ARG A 288 -1.39 -1.96 85.21
N GLU A 289 -2.36 -2.61 85.84
CA GLU A 289 -3.51 -1.96 86.41
C GLU A 289 -3.11 -1.12 87.63
N GLY A 290 -3.90 -0.09 87.92
CA GLY A 290 -3.71 0.72 89.12
C GLY A 290 -4.02 -0.13 90.34
N ARG A 291 -3.14 -0.11 91.34
CA ARG A 291 -3.31 -0.90 92.56
C ARG A 291 -3.02 -0.07 93.79
N LEU A 292 -3.65 -0.44 94.89
CA LEU A 292 -3.33 0.12 96.20
C LEU A 292 -2.15 -0.66 96.77
N GLU A 293 -1.07 0.04 97.07
CA GLU A 293 0.13 -0.55 97.66
C GLU A 293 0.42 0.14 98.99
N TRP A 294 0.79 -0.65 99.98
CA TRP A 294 1.20 -0.12 101.28
C TRP A 294 2.61 0.45 101.17
N ARG A 295 2.78 1.72 101.54
CA ARG A 295 4.09 2.36 101.62
C ARG A 295 4.33 2.92 103.02
N PRO A 296 5.56 2.82 103.55
CA PRO A 296 5.89 3.41 104.83
C PRO A 296 5.83 4.94 104.74
N ILE A 297 5.29 5.56 105.77
CA ILE A 297 5.21 7.00 105.96
C ILE A 297 5.79 7.37 107.32
N LEU A 298 6.28 8.61 107.43
CA LEU A 298 6.69 9.14 108.73
C LEU A 298 5.45 9.42 109.58
N CYS A 299 5.53 9.01 110.83
CA CYS A 299 4.58 9.34 111.88
C CYS A 299 5.33 9.81 113.12
N GLU A 300 4.60 10.32 114.10
CA GLU A 300 5.16 11.00 115.28
C GLU A 300 6.26 10.21 115.98
N THR A 301 6.16 8.88 116.01
CA THR A 301 7.13 7.99 116.66
C THR A 301 8.47 7.85 115.94
N ASN A 302 8.52 8.04 114.62
CA ASN A 302 9.74 7.89 113.80
C ASN A 302 10.25 9.25 113.28
N THR A 303 9.50 10.33 113.52
CA THR A 303 9.82 11.68 113.03
C THR A 303 10.84 12.36 113.95
N THR A 304 12.08 11.87 113.92
CA THR A 304 13.21 12.47 114.65
C THR A 304 13.89 13.56 113.82
N ARG A 305 14.54 14.52 114.49
CA ARG A 305 15.23 15.64 113.82
C ARG A 305 16.22 15.18 112.75
N ASP A 306 16.97 14.11 113.02
CA ASP A 306 17.95 13.56 112.09
C ASP A 306 17.29 12.89 110.87
N VAL A 307 16.15 12.23 111.06
CA VAL A 307 15.36 11.65 109.97
C VAL A 307 14.75 12.76 109.12
N ILE A 308 14.25 13.84 109.73
CA ILE A 308 13.74 15.00 108.99
C ILE A 308 14.88 15.69 108.24
N ILE A 309 16.07 15.84 108.83
CA ILE A 309 17.25 16.40 108.15
C ILE A 309 17.59 15.56 106.91
N LYS A 310 17.67 14.22 107.05
CA LYS A 310 17.93 13.31 105.94
C LYS A 310 16.82 13.34 104.89
N LEU A 311 15.57 13.48 105.33
CA LEU A 311 14.42 13.63 104.44
C LEU A 311 14.50 14.95 103.67
N GLN A 312 14.70 16.08 104.35
CA GLN A 312 14.87 17.40 103.74
C GLN A 312 16.08 17.43 102.80
N GLN A 313 17.18 16.76 103.15
CA GLN A 313 18.33 16.54 102.28
C GLN A 313 17.91 15.75 101.04
N ALA A 314 17.33 14.57 101.20
CA ALA A 314 16.91 13.73 100.08
C ALA A 314 15.85 14.41 99.19
N LEU A 315 14.93 15.17 99.78
CA LEU A 315 13.94 15.96 99.07
C LEU A 315 14.60 17.13 98.35
N ARG A 316 15.62 17.78 98.94
CA ARG A 316 16.40 18.85 98.30
C ARG A 316 17.25 18.33 97.17
N ASP A 317 17.93 17.21 97.37
CA ASP A 317 18.77 16.55 96.37
C ASP A 317 17.92 16.10 95.17
N LYS A 318 16.68 15.66 95.44
CA LYS A 318 15.68 15.37 94.39
C LYS A 318 14.93 16.62 93.90
N GLY A 319 15.26 17.80 94.43
CA GLY A 319 14.75 19.10 93.99
C GLY A 319 13.34 19.47 94.46
N TYR A 320 12.68 18.62 95.26
CA TYR A 320 11.33 18.85 95.78
C TYR A 320 11.30 19.81 96.98
N TYR A 321 12.43 19.96 97.69
CA TYR A 321 12.55 20.83 98.86
C TYR A 321 13.57 21.95 98.63
N LYS A 322 13.16 23.20 98.82
CA LYS A 322 14.01 24.40 98.63
C LYS A 322 14.23 25.18 99.92
N GLY A 323 13.69 24.69 101.03
CA GLY A 323 13.87 25.28 102.36
C GLY A 323 15.22 24.93 103.01
N PRO A 324 15.53 25.56 104.15
CA PRO A 324 16.69 25.20 104.96
C PRO A 324 16.57 23.77 105.51
N ILE A 325 17.66 23.01 105.58
CA ILE A 325 17.65 21.71 106.24
C ILE A 325 17.77 22.03 107.72
N ASP A 326 16.64 22.14 108.39
CA ASP A 326 16.54 22.53 109.80
C ASP A 326 16.10 21.36 110.71
N GLY A 327 15.63 20.27 110.10
CA GLY A 327 15.11 19.10 110.78
C GLY A 327 13.71 19.28 111.35
N ILE A 328 12.94 20.25 110.84
CA ILE A 328 11.58 20.54 111.28
C ILE A 328 10.62 20.43 110.08
N VAL A 329 9.56 19.64 110.21
CA VAL A 329 8.53 19.53 109.17
C VAL A 329 7.65 20.78 109.20
N GLY A 330 8.05 21.80 108.44
CA GLY A 330 7.28 23.03 108.22
C GLY A 330 6.46 22.99 106.92
N ARG A 331 5.70 24.04 106.62
CA ARG A 331 4.91 24.16 105.36
C ARG A 331 5.72 23.97 104.07
N GLN A 332 7.03 24.21 104.16
CA GLN A 332 7.93 24.06 103.02
C GLN A 332 8.47 22.63 102.88
N THR A 333 8.37 21.78 103.93
CA THR A 333 8.99 20.45 104.07
C THR A 333 8.01 19.34 103.76
#